data_AF-A0A661F4P2-F1
#
_entry.id   AF-A0A661F4P2-F1
#
_cell.length_a   1.000
_cell.length_b   1.000
_cell.length_c   1.000
_cell.angle_alpha   90.00
_cell.angle_beta   90.00
_cell.angle_gamma   90.00
#
_symmetry.space_group_name_H-M   'P 1'
#
loop_
_entity.id
_entity.type
_entity.pdbx_description
1 polymer ?
#
loop_
_entity_poly.entity_id
_entity_poly.type
_entity_poly.pdbx_seq_one_letter_code
_entity_poly.pdbx_strand_id
1 'polypeptide(L)'
;MSWCAVNARWVYYEKCVTGLHFEVGNPTDLAEKVRWMIVHPEACRQRGVNARNEYFAKYTAEKNYQMMIDLYQQAIDSRKAAKN
;
A
#
# COMPACT_ATOMS: atom_id res chain seq x y z
N MET A 1 7.30 15.62 12.49
CA MET A 1 5.98 15.48 11.85
C MET A 1 5.96 16.38 10.62
N SER A 2 6.38 15.85 9.47
CA SER A 2 6.37 16.62 8.22
C SER A 2 5.06 16.33 7.50
N TRP A 3 4.17 17.31 7.51
CA TRP A 3 2.99 17.39 6.65
C TRP A 3 3.45 17.74 5.23
N CYS A 4 2.87 17.11 4.20
CA CYS A 4 2.92 17.63 2.84
C CYS A 4 1.52 17.64 2.22
N ALA A 5 1.24 18.75 1.53
CA ALA A 5 -0.07 19.22 1.13
C ALA A 5 -0.59 18.67 -0.21
N VAL A 6 -1.92 18.60 -0.28
CA VAL A 6 -2.84 19.00 -1.37
C VAL A 6 -2.21 19.47 -2.70
N ASN A 7 -2.09 18.55 -3.66
CA ASN A 7 -2.51 18.70 -5.07
C ASN A 7 -2.14 17.42 -5.83
N ALA A 8 -3.02 16.98 -6.74
CA ALA A 8 -3.01 15.66 -7.36
C ALA A 8 -1.71 15.31 -8.13
N ARG A 9 -0.71 14.76 -7.42
CA ARG A 9 0.34 13.89 -7.96
C ARG A 9 0.99 13.10 -6.83
N TRP A 10 0.24 12.16 -6.26
CA TRP A 10 0.77 11.21 -5.28
C TRP A 10 1.24 9.95 -6.01
N VAL A 11 2.45 9.98 -6.59
CA VAL A 11 3.17 8.72 -6.80
C VAL A 11 4.04 8.52 -5.57
N TYR A 12 3.47 7.77 -4.63
CA TYR A 12 4.05 7.43 -3.34
C TYR A 12 5.49 6.92 -3.49
N TYR A 13 6.42 7.58 -2.78
CA TYR A 13 7.80 7.13 -2.61
C TYR A 13 7.90 6.09 -1.49
N GLU A 14 6.97 5.13 -1.43
CA GLU A 14 7.13 3.96 -0.58
C GLU A 14 7.87 2.89 -1.39
N LYS A 15 9.14 2.71 -1.00
CA LYS A 15 10.05 1.63 -1.34
C LYS A 15 9.39 0.50 -2.16
N CYS A 16 9.74 0.41 -3.44
CA CYS A 16 9.52 -0.77 -4.26
C CYS A 16 10.30 -1.96 -3.70
N VAL A 17 9.90 -2.52 -2.56
CA VAL A 17 10.52 -3.69 -1.93
C VAL A 17 9.65 -4.94 -2.05
N THR A 18 8.36 -4.77 -2.35
CA THR A 18 7.35 -5.84 -2.48
C THR A 18 6.88 -6.08 -3.91
N GLY A 19 7.22 -5.19 -4.85
CA GLY A 19 6.81 -5.29 -6.25
C GLY A 19 7.43 -4.20 -7.12
N LEU A 20 6.83 -3.98 -8.30
CA LEU A 20 7.16 -2.89 -9.21
C LEU A 20 5.87 -2.13 -9.57
N HIS A 21 5.92 -0.80 -9.50
CA HIS A 21 4.85 0.04 -10.03
C HIS A 21 5.05 0.27 -11.53
N PHE A 22 3.93 0.46 -12.23
CA PHE A 22 3.89 0.92 -13.60
C PHE A 22 2.85 2.04 -13.72
N GLU A 23 2.97 2.85 -14.75
CA GLU A 23 2.05 3.94 -15.04
C GLU A 23 0.69 3.42 -15.55
N VAL A 24 -0.39 3.87 -14.91
CA VAL A 24 -1.75 3.48 -15.31
C VAL A 24 -2.03 3.96 -16.74
N GLY A 25 -2.51 3.05 -17.59
CA GLY A 25 -2.82 3.35 -19.00
C GLY A 25 -1.60 3.29 -19.94
N ASN A 26 -0.40 2.96 -19.43
CA ASN A 26 0.81 2.82 -20.24
C ASN A 26 1.19 1.34 -20.42
N PRO A 27 0.77 0.68 -21.53
CA PRO A 27 1.08 -0.73 -21.76
C PRO A 27 2.57 -0.99 -22.00
N THR A 28 3.30 0.01 -22.51
CA THR A 28 4.75 -0.11 -22.74
C THR A 28 5.51 -0.21 -21.42
N ASP A 29 5.20 0.66 -20.45
CA ASP A 29 5.82 0.63 -19.13
C ASP A 29 5.51 -0.68 -18.39
N LEU A 30 4.27 -1.17 -18.47
CA LEU A 30 3.90 -2.50 -17.94
C LEU A 30 4.77 -3.61 -18.57
N ALA A 31 4.90 -3.60 -19.90
CA ALA A 31 5.68 -4.62 -20.61
C ALA A 31 7.18 -4.55 -20.23
N GLU A 32 7.72 -3.35 -19.99
CA GLU A 32 9.08 -3.18 -19.48
C GLU A 32 9.25 -3.76 -18.08
N LYS A 33 8.31 -3.51 -17.15
CA LYS A 33 8.38 -4.10 -15.79
C LYS A 33 8.31 -5.62 -15.84
N VAL A 34 7.42 -6.19 -16.66
CA VAL A 34 7.31 -7.65 -16.83
C VAL A 34 8.60 -8.23 -17.41
N ARG A 35 9.16 -7.62 -18.45
CA ARG A 35 10.45 -8.06 -19.02
C ARG A 35 11.56 -8.02 -17.98
N TRP A 36 11.65 -6.96 -17.19
CA TRP A 36 12.63 -6.87 -16.11
C TRP A 36 12.48 -8.02 -15.11
N MET A 37 11.24 -8.36 -14.74
CA MET A 37 10.98 -9.46 -13.80
C MET A 37 11.40 -10.82 -14.33
N ILE A 38 11.18 -11.07 -15.62
CA ILE A 38 11.62 -12.31 -16.28
C ILE A 38 13.16 -12.41 -16.28
N VAL A 39 13.86 -11.30 -16.50
CA VAL A 39 15.33 -11.25 -16.53
C VAL A 39 15.95 -11.33 -15.12
N HIS A 40 15.23 -10.98 -14.06
CA HIS A 40 15.75 -10.91 -12.69
C HIS A 40 14.95 -11.80 -11.70
N PRO A 41 14.91 -13.13 -11.91
CA PRO A 41 14.05 -14.02 -11.13
C PRO A 41 14.40 -14.04 -9.63
N GLU A 42 15.68 -13.91 -9.26
CA GLU A 42 16.08 -13.89 -7.85
C GLU A 42 15.63 -12.61 -7.13
N ALA A 43 15.73 -11.45 -7.80
CA ALA A 43 15.21 -10.20 -7.27
C ALA A 43 13.67 -10.25 -7.12
N CYS A 44 12.98 -10.91 -8.05
CA CYS A 44 11.55 -11.16 -7.96
C CYS A 44 11.19 -12.05 -6.78
N ARG A 45 11.95 -13.12 -6.53
CA ARG A 45 11.76 -14.00 -5.38
C ARG A 45 11.88 -13.25 -4.07
N GLN A 46 12.92 -12.43 -3.93
CA GLN A 46 13.13 -11.61 -2.73
C GLN A 46 12.00 -10.59 -2.54
N ARG A 47 11.56 -9.94 -3.62
CA ARG A 47 10.40 -9.03 -3.57
C ARG A 47 9.12 -9.74 -3.15
N GLY A 48 8.88 -10.96 -3.62
CA GLY A 48 7.75 -11.79 -3.19
C GLY A 48 7.78 -12.15 -1.70
N VAL A 49 8.96 -12.48 -1.16
CA VAL A 49 9.13 -12.70 0.29
C VAL A 49 8.81 -11.44 1.07
N ASN A 50 9.32 -10.29 0.64
CA ASN A 50 9.03 -9.01 1.28
C ASN A 50 7.53 -8.68 1.23
N ALA A 51 6.87 -8.91 0.09
CA ALA A 51 5.42 -8.71 -0.08
C ALA A 51 4.62 -9.55 0.91
N ARG A 52 4.98 -10.82 1.05
CA ARG A 52 4.36 -11.72 2.01
C ARG A 52 4.57 -11.26 3.45
N ASN A 53 5.78 -10.85 3.80
CA ASN A 53 6.09 -10.35 5.14
C ASN A 53 5.32 -9.06 5.46
N GLU A 54 5.19 -8.15 4.50
CA GLU A 54 4.40 -6.93 4.66
C GLU A 54 2.91 -7.23 4.85
N TYR A 55 2.36 -8.20 4.09
CA TYR A 55 0.99 -8.67 4.30
C TYR A 55 0.76 -9.17 5.73
N PHE A 56 1.61 -10.06 6.24
CA PHE A 56 1.47 -10.54 7.62
C PHE A 56 1.70 -9.44 8.67
N ALA A 57 2.55 -8.47 8.35
CA ALA A 57 2.82 -7.34 9.24
C ALA A 57 1.65 -6.35 9.32
N LYS A 58 0.90 -6.13 8.24
CA LYS A 58 -0.06 -5.02 8.16
C LYS A 58 -1.50 -5.41 7.85
N TYR A 59 -1.70 -6.45 7.03
CA TYR A 59 -2.96 -6.65 6.30
C TYR A 59 -3.64 -8.00 6.62
N THR A 60 -3.31 -8.65 7.73
CA THR A 60 -4.01 -9.88 8.14
C THR A 60 -5.48 -9.58 8.47
N ALA A 61 -6.33 -10.60 8.37
CA ALA A 61 -7.76 -10.44 8.64
C ALA A 61 -8.01 -9.91 10.06
N GLU A 62 -7.26 -10.40 11.05
CA GLU A 62 -7.37 -9.99 12.45
C GLU A 62 -6.98 -8.52 12.65
N LYS A 63 -5.88 -8.08 12.02
CA LYS A 63 -5.44 -6.67 12.06
C LYS A 63 -6.44 -5.77 11.35
N ASN A 64 -6.92 -6.18 10.19
CA ASN A 64 -7.93 -5.45 9.44
C ASN A 64 -9.23 -5.33 10.24
N TYR A 65 -9.68 -6.41 10.88
CA TYR A 65 -10.87 -6.40 11.72
C TYR A 65 -10.71 -5.42 12.88
N GLN A 66 -9.59 -5.48 13.62
CA GLN A 66 -9.33 -4.56 14.72
C GLN A 66 -9.30 -3.10 14.25
N MET A 67 -8.57 -2.80 13.17
CA MET A 67 -8.53 -1.47 12.58
C MET A 67 -9.93 -0.96 12.20
N MET A 68 -10.77 -1.80 11.61
CA MET A 68 -12.14 -1.42 11.25
C MET A 68 -12.98 -1.10 12.48
N ILE A 69 -12.97 -1.95 13.50
CA ILE A 69 -13.72 -1.71 14.74
C ILE A 69 -13.26 -0.41 15.42
N ASP A 70 -11.95 -0.17 15.48
CA ASP A 70 -11.40 1.05 16.07
C ASP A 70 -11.84 2.29 15.29
N LEU A 71 -11.85 2.24 13.95
CA LEU A 71 -12.33 3.33 13.11
C LEU A 71 -13.83 3.59 13.30
N TYR A 72 -14.65 2.55 13.39
CA TYR A 72 -16.08 2.69 13.66
C TYR A 72 -16.33 3.32 15.03
N GLN A 73 -15.60 2.88 16.05
CA GLN A 73 -15.72 3.43 17.40
C GLN A 73 -15.34 4.92 17.41
N GLN A 74 -14.23 5.28 16.77
CA GLN A 74 -13.81 6.68 16.61
C GLN A 74 -14.86 7.53 15.88
N ALA A 75 -15.48 7.01 14.82
CA ALA A 75 -16.53 7.72 14.08
C ALA A 75 -17.79 7.95 14.96
N ILE A 76 -18.19 6.94 15.74
CA ILE A 76 -19.32 7.03 16.67
C ILE A 76 -19.05 8.07 17.75
N ASP A 77 -17.86 8.04 18.36
CA ASP A 77 -17.50 8.95 19.45
C ASP A 77 -17.37 10.40 18.95
N SER A 78 -16.78 10.59 17.76
CA SER A 78 -16.76 11.90 17.08
C SER A 78 -18.17 12.45 16.85
N ARG A 79 -19.12 11.58 16.45
CA ARG A 79 -20.52 11.97 16.23
C ARG A 79 -21.25 12.31 17.53
N LYS A 80 -20.96 11.61 18.64
CA LYS A 80 -21.51 11.93 19.97
C LYS A 80 -20.97 13.25 20.48
N ALA A 81 -19.67 13.46 20.38
CA ALA A 81 -19.02 14.71 20.81
C ALA A 81 -19.56 15.93 20.05
N ALA A 82 -19.85 15.81 18.75
CA ALA A 82 -20.42 16.88 17.94
C ALA A 82 -21.91 17.19 18.24
N LYS A 83 -22.59 16.36 19.05
CA LYS A 83 -23.99 16.57 19.47
C LYS A 83 -24.11 17.23 20.85
N ASN A 84 -23.03 17.24 21.63
CA ASN A 84 -22.94 17.86 22.96
C ASN A 84 -22.30 19.24 22.84
#